data_AF-A0A7C9LD12-F1
#
_entry.id   AF-A0A7C9LD12-F1
#
_cell.length_a   1.000
_cell.length_b   1.000
_cell.length_c   1.000
_cell.angle_alpha   90.00
_cell.angle_beta   90.00
_cell.angle_gamma   90.00
#
_symmetry.space_group_name_H-M   'P 1'
#
loop_
_entity.id
_entity.type
_entity.pdbx_description
1 polymer ?
#
loop_
_entity_poly.entity_id
_entity_poly.type
_entity_poly.pdbx_seq_one_letter_code
_entity_poly.pdbx_strand_id
1 'polypeptide(L)'
;MKKHFKKVLDALRTSKDIKALGFSRRELKGVAAKIADKLDSEIKEDATDDEIQEAVDDAIDAALPFLQFSQTISDSRVQAYKNAHSTNDGDDDDDEDDVEPATRKNRKSQTSKKNGKVEDEDGDDTPLAKALKPLMDKLDGMQSEISALKSGKTADSRKAKLEKLLKDTGKFGERTLKAFGRMSFKDDDEFEDFFEEVESDLEAENQERLNRGLEKLGAPGVTGGASESRRKKNDEEVMSDDEVKALAKL
;
A
#
# COMPACT_ATOMS: atom_id res chain seq x y z
N MET A 1 -5.36 23.83 18.39
CA MET A 1 -5.11 24.76 17.26
C MET A 1 -4.16 24.01 16.33
N LYS A 2 -4.45 23.91 15.02
CA LYS A 2 -3.63 23.08 14.11
C LYS A 2 -2.21 23.65 14.03
N LYS A 3 -1.20 22.87 14.42
CA LYS A 3 0.17 23.37 14.64
C LYS A 3 0.78 23.84 13.32
N HIS A 4 0.60 23.07 12.25
CA HIS A 4 1.20 23.35 10.95
C HIS A 4 0.34 24.21 10.01
N PHE A 5 -0.88 24.59 10.42
CA PHE A 5 -1.83 25.29 9.54
C PHE A 5 -1.30 26.57 8.90
N LYS A 6 -0.58 27.40 9.65
CA LYS A 6 -0.07 28.67 9.14
C LYS A 6 1.02 28.44 8.07
N LYS A 7 1.93 27.50 8.31
CA LYS A 7 2.98 27.11 7.35
C LYS A 7 2.36 26.56 6.06
N VAL A 8 1.43 25.62 6.18
CA VAL A 8 0.70 25.04 5.04
C VAL A 8 -0.03 26.12 4.23
N LEU A 9 -0.73 27.04 4.90
CA LEU A 9 -1.47 28.10 4.23
C LEU A 9 -0.57 29.06 3.46
N ASP A 10 0.59 29.40 4.01
CA ASP A 10 1.55 30.28 3.35
C ASP A 10 2.27 29.58 2.18
N ALA A 11 2.57 28.28 2.31
CA ALA A 11 3.09 27.45 1.21
C ALA A 11 2.09 27.36 0.04
N LEU A 12 0.80 27.07 0.32
CA LEU A 12 -0.26 27.04 -0.69
C LEU A 12 -0.45 28.39 -1.42
N ARG A 13 -0.19 29.52 -0.75
CA ARG A 13 -0.30 30.85 -1.35
C ARG A 13 0.88 31.23 -2.24
N THR A 14 2.05 30.70 -1.92
CA THR A 14 3.31 31.03 -2.58
C THR A 14 3.64 30.06 -3.71
N SER A 15 3.10 28.85 -3.67
CA SER A 15 3.17 27.89 -4.77
C SER A 15 2.64 28.48 -6.08
N LYS A 16 3.46 28.42 -7.13
CA LYS A 16 3.12 28.94 -8.46
C LYS A 16 1.96 28.18 -9.08
N ASP A 17 1.94 26.86 -8.91
CA ASP A 17 0.93 26.00 -9.51
C ASP A 17 -0.43 26.19 -8.83
N ILE A 18 -0.46 26.26 -7.49
CA ILE A 18 -1.68 26.52 -6.75
C ILE A 18 -2.23 27.93 -7.04
N LYS A 19 -1.33 28.92 -7.20
CA LYS A 19 -1.71 30.29 -7.56
C LYS A 19 -2.29 30.36 -8.97
N ALA A 20 -1.78 29.57 -9.92
CA ALA A 20 -2.31 29.50 -11.28
C ALA A 20 -3.76 28.98 -11.33
N LEU A 21 -4.17 28.18 -10.33
CA LEU A 21 -5.54 27.66 -10.23
C LEU A 21 -6.56 28.68 -9.75
N GLY A 22 -6.14 29.85 -9.25
CA GLY A 22 -7.05 30.95 -8.96
C GLY A 22 -7.95 30.79 -7.72
N PHE A 23 -7.65 29.84 -6.82
CA PHE A 23 -8.43 29.64 -5.59
C PHE A 23 -8.52 30.89 -4.72
N SER A 24 -9.71 31.12 -4.15
CA SER A 24 -9.92 32.17 -3.18
C SER A 24 -9.19 31.89 -1.87
N ARG A 25 -8.92 32.95 -1.09
CA ARG A 25 -8.33 32.82 0.25
C ARG A 25 -9.14 31.93 1.19
N ARG A 26 -10.45 31.77 0.96
CA ARG A 26 -11.33 30.94 1.79
C ARG A 26 -11.15 29.47 1.46
N GLU A 27 -11.06 29.14 0.17
CA GLU A 27 -10.84 27.77 -0.31
C GLU A 27 -9.46 27.29 0.12
N LEU A 28 -8.42 28.12 -0.05
CA LEU A 28 -7.07 27.79 0.41
C LEU A 28 -7.00 27.54 1.92
N LYS A 29 -7.77 28.27 2.73
CA LYS A 29 -7.87 27.99 4.18
C LYS A 29 -8.51 26.63 4.46
N GLY A 30 -9.52 26.24 3.68
CA GLY A 30 -10.16 24.94 3.83
C GLY A 30 -9.20 23.80 3.48
N VAL A 31 -8.48 23.93 2.37
CA VAL A 31 -7.45 22.96 1.94
C VAL A 31 -6.32 22.90 2.97
N ALA A 32 -5.79 24.06 3.40
CA ALA A 32 -4.75 24.13 4.42
C ALA A 32 -5.18 23.47 5.73
N ALA A 33 -6.44 23.60 6.14
CA ALA A 33 -6.95 22.95 7.34
C ALA A 33 -6.91 21.43 7.22
N LYS A 34 -7.30 20.86 6.07
CA LYS A 34 -7.28 19.41 5.86
C LYS A 34 -5.85 18.86 5.81
N ILE A 35 -4.97 19.53 5.07
CA ILE A 35 -3.55 19.16 4.98
C ILE A 35 -2.90 19.23 6.37
N ALA A 36 -3.11 20.33 7.11
CA ALA A 36 -2.55 20.47 8.45
C ALA A 36 -3.08 19.44 9.45
N ASP A 37 -4.33 18.97 9.34
CA ASP A 37 -4.84 17.89 10.19
C ASP A 37 -4.08 16.58 9.99
N LYS A 38 -3.81 16.28 8.71
CA LYS A 38 -3.05 15.10 8.31
C LYS A 38 -1.61 15.20 8.81
N LEU A 39 -0.96 16.34 8.57
CA LEU A 39 0.41 16.59 9.03
C LEU A 39 0.53 16.55 10.56
N ASP A 40 -0.38 17.18 11.30
CA ASP A 40 -0.39 17.16 12.77
C ASP A 40 -0.54 15.71 13.32
N SER A 41 -1.03 14.77 12.51
CA SER A 41 -1.18 13.35 12.88
C SER A 41 0.02 12.46 12.48
N GLU A 42 0.75 12.85 11.44
CA GLU A 42 1.84 12.04 10.84
C GLU A 42 3.24 12.51 11.28
N ILE A 43 3.40 13.79 11.58
CA ILE A 43 4.68 14.39 11.97
C ILE A 43 4.92 14.20 13.47
N LYS A 44 6.13 13.76 13.84
CA LYS A 44 6.54 13.64 15.25
C LYS A 44 6.72 15.02 15.89
N GLU A 45 6.46 15.14 17.19
CA GLU A 45 6.52 16.44 17.88
C GLU A 45 7.93 17.07 17.91
N ASP A 46 8.98 16.27 17.70
CA ASP A 46 10.39 16.66 17.65
C ASP A 46 10.93 16.87 16.23
N ALA A 47 10.07 16.83 15.20
CA ALA A 47 10.47 17.08 13.82
C ALA A 47 11.07 18.48 13.65
N THR A 48 12.13 18.54 12.86
CA THR A 48 12.83 19.78 12.52
C THR A 48 11.99 20.65 11.58
N ASP A 49 12.30 21.95 11.54
CA ASP A 49 11.60 22.89 10.66
C ASP A 49 11.72 22.51 9.17
N ASP A 50 12.84 21.88 8.78
CA ASP A 50 13.10 21.40 7.42
C ASP A 50 12.24 20.16 7.09
N GLU A 51 12.15 19.18 7.98
CA GLU A 51 11.28 18.00 7.81
C GLU A 51 9.79 18.40 7.73
N ILE A 52 9.39 19.39 8.53
CA ILE A 52 8.03 19.94 8.46
C ILE A 52 7.79 20.60 7.10
N GLN A 53 8.77 21.34 6.56
CA GLN A 53 8.63 22.00 5.27
C GLN A 53 8.53 20.99 4.12
N GLU A 54 9.37 19.96 4.12
CA GLU A 54 9.32 18.86 3.15
C GLU A 54 7.95 18.15 3.18
N ALA A 55 7.46 17.80 4.38
CA ALA A 55 6.14 17.18 4.53
C ALA A 55 4.98 18.10 4.07
N VAL A 56 5.13 19.42 4.20
CA VAL A 56 4.15 20.39 3.67
C VAL A 56 4.16 20.38 2.15
N ASP A 57 5.35 20.42 1.54
CA ASP A 57 5.50 20.46 0.09
C ASP A 57 4.99 19.15 -0.55
N ASP A 58 5.35 18.00 0.02
CA ASP A 58 4.84 16.68 -0.39
C ASP A 58 3.29 16.61 -0.32
N ALA A 59 2.71 17.14 0.75
CA ALA A 59 1.26 17.13 0.90
C ALA A 59 0.55 18.10 -0.06
N ILE A 60 1.20 19.20 -0.45
CA ILE A 60 0.71 20.11 -1.48
C ILE A 60 0.77 19.45 -2.85
N ASP A 61 1.88 18.79 -3.19
CA ASP A 61 2.05 18.08 -4.45
C ASP A 61 1.06 16.92 -4.57
N ALA A 62 0.81 16.18 -3.49
CA ALA A 62 -0.23 15.16 -3.43
C ALA A 62 -1.65 15.74 -3.62
N ALA A 63 -1.89 16.98 -3.20
CA ALA A 63 -3.19 17.65 -3.34
C ALA A 63 -3.37 18.32 -4.71
N LEU A 64 -2.29 18.67 -5.41
CA LEU A 64 -2.30 19.43 -6.65
C LEU A 64 -3.19 18.82 -7.75
N PRO A 65 -3.17 17.50 -8.02
CA PRO A 65 -4.04 16.88 -9.03
C PRO A 65 -5.54 17.06 -8.73
N PHE A 66 -5.92 16.93 -7.45
CA PHE A 66 -7.32 17.10 -7.03
C PHE A 66 -7.77 18.55 -7.14
N LEU A 67 -6.86 19.49 -6.82
CA LEU A 67 -7.12 20.91 -6.97
C LEU A 67 -7.29 21.29 -8.45
N GLN A 68 -6.40 20.83 -9.33
CA GLN A 68 -6.53 21.00 -10.78
C GLN A 68 -7.86 20.45 -11.30
N PHE A 69 -8.22 19.24 -10.87
CA PHE A 69 -9.49 18.63 -11.26
C PHE A 69 -10.72 19.43 -10.80
N SER A 70 -10.69 19.95 -9.57
CA SER A 70 -11.79 20.77 -9.04
C SER A 70 -11.97 22.07 -9.82
N GLN A 71 -10.88 22.64 -10.34
CA GLN A 71 -10.92 23.81 -11.22
C GLN A 71 -11.55 23.44 -12.57
N THR A 72 -11.14 22.32 -13.18
CA THR A 72 -11.72 21.84 -14.45
C THR A 72 -13.23 21.61 -14.35
N ILE A 73 -13.73 21.03 -13.26
CA ILE A 73 -15.17 20.85 -13.05
C ILE A 73 -15.88 22.21 -12.95
N SER A 74 -15.28 23.15 -12.22
CA SER A 74 -15.85 24.49 -12.05
C SER A 74 -15.92 25.23 -13.38
N ASP A 75 -14.84 25.19 -14.16
CA ASP A 75 -14.78 25.77 -15.51
C ASP A 75 -15.78 25.10 -16.46
N SER A 76 -15.89 23.78 -16.42
CA SER A 76 -16.87 23.01 -17.20
C SER A 76 -18.31 23.43 -16.86
N ARG A 77 -18.65 23.61 -15.58
CA ARG A 77 -19.97 24.08 -15.15
C ARG A 77 -20.26 25.50 -15.64
N VAL A 78 -19.28 26.40 -15.54
CA VAL A 78 -19.41 27.77 -16.03
C VAL A 78 -19.59 27.78 -17.55
N GLN A 79 -18.82 26.97 -18.28
CA GLN A 79 -18.96 26.84 -19.74
C GLN A 79 -20.31 26.23 -20.13
N ALA A 80 -20.76 25.17 -19.46
CA ALA A 80 -22.07 24.58 -19.71
C ALA A 80 -23.20 25.58 -19.47
N TYR A 81 -23.09 26.40 -18.42
CA TYR A 81 -24.04 27.48 -18.15
C TYR A 81 -24.01 28.56 -19.24
N LYS A 82 -22.82 29.02 -19.65
CA LYS A 82 -22.66 29.99 -20.76
C LYS A 82 -23.25 29.48 -22.06
N ASN A 83 -23.01 28.21 -22.39
CA ASN A 83 -23.54 27.59 -23.61
C ASN A 83 -25.08 27.45 -23.56
N ALA A 84 -25.64 27.15 -22.38
CA ALA A 84 -27.09 27.06 -22.18
C ALA A 84 -27.78 28.44 -22.10
N HIS A 85 -27.02 29.50 -21.80
CA HIS A 85 -27.47 30.87 -21.67
C HIS A 85 -26.59 31.83 -22.49
N SER A 86 -26.34 31.51 -23.77
CA SER A 86 -25.68 32.45 -24.67
C SER A 86 -26.58 33.66 -24.82
N THR A 87 -26.17 34.79 -24.24
CA THR A 87 -26.68 36.09 -24.68
C THR A 87 -26.18 36.25 -26.10
N ASN A 88 -27.12 36.24 -27.04
CA ASN A 88 -26.85 36.62 -28.41
C ASN A 88 -26.54 38.12 -28.39
N ASP A 89 -25.29 38.49 -28.09
CA ASP A 89 -24.77 39.82 -28.39
C ASP A 89 -24.60 39.88 -29.92
N GLY A 90 -25.74 39.95 -30.60
CA GLY A 90 -25.81 40.42 -31.96
C GLY A 90 -25.74 41.94 -31.90
N ASP A 91 -24.62 42.49 -32.36
CA ASP A 91 -24.64 43.80 -33.02
C ASP A 91 -25.70 43.73 -34.13
N ASP A 92 -26.78 44.49 -33.96
CA ASP A 92 -27.42 45.19 -35.07
C ASP A 92 -28.05 46.47 -34.50
N ASP A 93 -27.53 47.59 -35.00
CA ASP A 93 -28.01 48.94 -34.81
C ASP A 93 -29.47 49.08 -35.30
N ASP A 94 -30.33 49.79 -34.55
CA ASP A 94 -31.18 50.87 -35.08
C ASP A 94 -32.04 51.54 -33.99
N ASP A 95 -31.85 52.87 -33.92
CA ASP A 95 -32.78 53.96 -33.60
C ASP A 95 -33.46 54.13 -32.22
N GLU A 96 -32.90 55.11 -31.50
CA GLU A 96 -33.53 56.23 -30.77
C GLU A 96 -35.02 56.12 -30.36
N ASP A 97 -35.28 56.09 -29.04
CA ASP A 97 -36.02 57.20 -28.40
C ASP A 97 -35.86 57.24 -26.87
N ASP A 98 -35.70 58.48 -26.42
CA ASP A 98 -35.55 59.05 -25.08
C ASP A 98 -36.47 58.49 -23.97
N VAL A 99 -35.91 58.11 -22.80
CA VAL A 99 -36.28 58.64 -21.46
C VAL A 99 -35.39 58.09 -20.32
N GLU A 100 -34.98 59.00 -19.44
CA GLU A 100 -34.13 58.90 -18.24
C GLU A 100 -34.45 57.84 -17.15
N PRO A 101 -33.53 57.59 -16.18
CA PRO A 101 -33.50 56.39 -15.35
C PRO A 101 -34.33 56.51 -14.05
N ALA A 102 -35.29 55.59 -13.84
CA ALA A 102 -36.06 55.51 -12.60
C ALA A 102 -35.94 54.14 -11.89
N THR A 103 -35.15 54.14 -10.81
CA THR A 103 -35.46 53.54 -9.49
C THR A 103 -36.05 52.12 -9.35
N ARG A 104 -35.26 51.27 -8.68
CA ARG A 104 -35.61 50.44 -7.49
C ARG A 104 -37.00 49.76 -7.40
N LYS A 105 -36.89 48.43 -7.21
CA LYS A 105 -37.66 47.51 -6.33
C LYS A 105 -38.99 46.92 -6.83
N ASN A 106 -39.05 45.59 -6.62
CA ASN A 106 -40.20 44.69 -6.46
C ASN A 106 -40.97 44.24 -7.71
N ARG A 107 -40.74 42.98 -8.11
CA ARG A 107 -41.81 42.05 -8.50
C ARG A 107 -41.31 40.60 -8.41
N LYS A 108 -41.61 39.92 -7.29
CA LYS A 108 -42.77 39.04 -7.06
C LYS A 108 -42.49 37.61 -7.53
N SER A 109 -42.22 36.76 -6.52
CA SER A 109 -42.21 35.32 -6.57
C SER A 109 -43.40 34.75 -7.35
N GLN A 110 -43.13 33.94 -8.38
CA GLN A 110 -44.07 32.95 -8.87
C GLN A 110 -43.47 31.56 -8.73
N THR A 111 -44.05 30.83 -7.78
CA THR A 111 -44.07 29.37 -7.72
C THR A 111 -44.66 28.81 -9.01
N SER A 112 -44.03 27.79 -9.57
CA SER A 112 -44.69 26.78 -10.41
C SER A 112 -44.10 25.42 -10.06
N LYS A 113 -44.82 24.69 -9.22
CA LYS A 113 -44.73 23.22 -9.15
C LYS A 113 -45.40 22.66 -10.40
N LYS A 114 -44.67 21.87 -11.18
CA LYS A 114 -45.25 20.73 -11.90
C LYS A 114 -44.24 19.59 -11.97
N ASN A 115 -44.72 18.43 -11.52
CA ASN A 115 -44.01 17.18 -11.33
C ASN A 115 -43.39 16.63 -12.62
N GLY A 116 -42.17 16.11 -12.48
CA GLY A 116 -41.90 14.67 -12.60
C GLY A 116 -42.10 14.02 -13.96
N LYS A 117 -41.00 13.89 -14.69
CA LYS A 117 -40.52 12.62 -15.24
C LYS A 117 -39.02 12.76 -15.42
N VAL A 118 -38.25 12.37 -14.39
CA VAL A 118 -36.84 12.03 -14.58
C VAL A 118 -36.93 10.65 -15.22
N GLU A 119 -36.85 10.61 -16.54
CA GLU A 119 -36.53 9.37 -17.22
C GLU A 119 -35.10 9.06 -16.80
N ASP A 120 -34.92 7.85 -16.28
CA ASP A 120 -33.65 7.22 -16.01
C ASP A 120 -32.85 7.15 -17.32
N GLU A 121 -32.16 8.23 -17.67
CA GLU A 121 -31.11 8.18 -18.67
C GLU A 121 -29.81 7.82 -17.96
N ASP A 122 -29.36 6.61 -18.29
CA ASP A 122 -28.11 5.99 -17.87
C ASP A 122 -27.00 7.01 -17.61
N GLY A 123 -26.42 6.94 -16.41
CA GLY A 123 -25.38 7.84 -15.90
C GLY A 123 -24.04 7.81 -16.65
N ASP A 124 -24.04 7.30 -17.88
CA ASP A 124 -22.88 7.02 -18.72
C ASP A 124 -22.70 7.98 -19.90
N ASP A 125 -23.69 8.83 -20.18
CA ASP A 125 -23.78 9.60 -21.44
C ASP A 125 -23.66 11.12 -21.31
N THR A 126 -23.30 11.65 -20.13
CA THR A 126 -22.97 13.07 -20.02
C THR A 126 -21.67 13.38 -20.80
N PRO A 127 -21.56 14.55 -21.48
CA PRO A 127 -20.32 14.95 -22.17
C PRO A 127 -19.08 14.93 -21.25
N LEU A 128 -19.32 15.20 -19.96
CA LEU A 128 -18.32 15.11 -18.90
C LEU A 128 -17.90 13.65 -18.63
N ALA A 129 -18.85 12.70 -18.49
CA ALA A 129 -18.55 11.28 -18.31
C ALA A 129 -17.77 10.70 -19.50
N LYS A 130 -18.12 11.08 -20.73
CA LYS A 130 -17.38 10.68 -21.95
C LYS A 130 -15.95 11.23 -21.99
N ALA A 131 -15.73 12.47 -21.55
CA ALA A 131 -14.40 13.04 -21.44
C ALA A 131 -13.56 12.43 -20.31
N LEU A 132 -14.21 11.92 -19.25
CA LEU A 132 -13.57 11.32 -18.08
C LEU A 132 -13.29 9.81 -18.20
N LYS A 133 -14.05 9.08 -19.02
CA LYS A 133 -13.88 7.63 -19.26
C LYS A 133 -12.42 7.24 -19.58
N PRO A 134 -11.73 7.87 -20.54
CA PRO A 134 -10.35 7.51 -20.88
C PRO A 134 -9.36 7.72 -19.71
N LEU A 135 -9.63 8.70 -18.84
CA LEU A 135 -8.79 8.97 -17.68
C LEU A 135 -9.05 7.94 -16.56
N MET A 136 -10.31 7.58 -16.33
CA MET A 136 -10.69 6.53 -15.37
C MET A 136 -10.19 5.16 -15.81
N ASP A 137 -10.33 4.80 -17.09
CA ASP A 137 -9.80 3.55 -17.65
C ASP A 137 -8.28 3.44 -17.46
N LYS A 138 -7.57 4.58 -17.62
CA LYS A 138 -6.12 4.64 -17.38
C LYS A 138 -5.78 4.52 -15.90
N LEU A 139 -6.58 5.12 -15.01
CA LEU A 139 -6.41 5.02 -13.57
C LEU A 139 -6.62 3.57 -13.08
N ASP A 140 -7.65 2.90 -13.57
CA ASP A 140 -7.95 1.49 -13.28
C ASP A 140 -6.85 0.57 -13.83
N GLY A 141 -6.35 0.85 -15.03
CA GLY A 141 -5.17 0.19 -15.61
C GLY A 141 -3.92 0.35 -14.75
N MET A 142 -3.64 1.56 -14.28
CA MET A 142 -2.50 1.82 -13.39
C MET A 142 -2.68 1.15 -12.02
N GLN A 143 -3.89 1.12 -11.47
CA GLN A 143 -4.17 0.46 -10.19
C GLN A 143 -4.03 -1.06 -10.27
N SER A 144 -4.43 -1.65 -11.39
CA SER A 144 -4.24 -3.09 -11.66
C SER A 144 -2.76 -3.44 -11.87
N GLU A 145 -1.99 -2.61 -12.60
CA GLU A 145 -0.53 -2.76 -12.71
C GLU A 145 0.19 -2.61 -11.35
N ILE A 146 -0.20 -1.64 -10.52
CA ILE A 146 0.36 -1.48 -9.16
C ILE A 146 0.06 -2.71 -8.31
N SER A 147 -1.15 -3.25 -8.41
CA SER A 147 -1.55 -4.46 -7.67
C SER A 147 -0.76 -5.68 -8.14
N ALA A 148 -0.57 -5.84 -9.46
CA ALA A 148 0.25 -6.89 -10.05
C ALA A 148 1.74 -6.75 -9.71
N LEU A 149 2.27 -5.52 -9.65
CA LEU A 149 3.66 -5.26 -9.23
C LEU A 149 3.86 -5.55 -7.75
N LYS A 150 2.90 -5.19 -6.88
CA LYS A 150 2.95 -5.53 -5.46
C LYS A 150 2.91 -7.04 -5.25
N SER A 151 2.02 -7.76 -5.95
CA SER A 151 1.95 -9.23 -5.85
C SER A 151 3.17 -9.93 -6.46
N GLY A 152 3.74 -9.40 -7.54
CA GLY A 152 5.00 -9.88 -8.11
C GLY A 152 6.18 -9.72 -7.14
N LYS A 153 6.31 -8.54 -6.52
CA LYS A 153 7.38 -8.25 -5.55
C LYS A 153 7.26 -9.11 -4.28
N THR A 154 6.04 -9.41 -3.81
CA THR A 154 5.85 -10.33 -2.68
C THR A 154 6.20 -11.76 -3.06
N ALA A 155 5.78 -12.24 -4.24
CA ALA A 155 6.16 -13.57 -4.73
C ALA A 155 7.68 -13.74 -4.85
N ASP A 156 8.39 -12.75 -5.38
CA ASP A 156 9.85 -12.76 -5.50
C ASP A 156 10.53 -12.75 -4.11
N SER A 157 10.02 -11.96 -3.17
CA SER A 157 10.53 -11.90 -1.79
C SER A 157 10.35 -13.24 -1.06
N ARG A 158 9.16 -13.84 -1.16
CA ARG A 158 8.83 -15.15 -0.60
C ARG A 158 9.70 -16.26 -1.20
N LYS A 159 9.88 -16.24 -2.52
CA LYS A 159 10.77 -17.16 -3.22
C LYS A 159 12.22 -17.01 -2.74
N ALA A 160 12.72 -15.79 -2.59
CA ALA A 160 14.07 -15.53 -2.11
C ALA A 160 14.29 -15.99 -0.65
N LYS A 161 13.28 -15.85 0.22
CA LYS A 161 13.30 -16.42 1.58
C LYS A 161 13.43 -17.96 1.53
N LEU A 162 12.61 -18.60 0.70
CA LEU A 162 12.59 -20.06 0.55
C LEU A 162 13.89 -20.60 -0.09
N GLU A 163 14.41 -19.93 -1.12
CA GLU A 163 15.69 -20.29 -1.76
C GLU A 163 16.86 -20.22 -0.77
N LYS A 164 16.86 -19.27 0.17
CA LYS A 164 17.88 -19.20 1.23
C LYS A 164 17.83 -20.38 2.19
N LEU A 165 16.64 -20.79 2.62
CA LEU A 165 16.47 -21.95 3.51
C LEU A 165 16.92 -23.25 2.83
N LEU A 166 16.65 -23.37 1.52
CA LEU A 166 16.81 -24.63 0.79
C LEU A 166 18.15 -24.80 0.05
N LYS A 167 19.03 -23.79 0.06
CA LYS A 167 20.23 -23.68 -0.78
C LYS A 167 21.17 -24.89 -0.77
N ASP A 168 21.26 -25.60 0.36
CA ASP A 168 22.17 -26.74 0.55
C ASP A 168 21.45 -28.07 0.84
N THR A 169 20.16 -28.14 0.56
CA THR A 169 19.30 -29.29 0.93
C THR A 169 19.18 -30.37 -0.17
N GLY A 170 19.71 -30.07 -1.36
CA GLY A 170 19.76 -30.97 -2.52
C GLY A 170 18.38 -31.22 -3.14
N LYS A 171 18.04 -32.50 -3.37
CA LYS A 171 16.78 -32.90 -4.04
C LYS A 171 15.51 -32.46 -3.31
N PHE A 172 15.59 -32.32 -1.98
CA PHE A 172 14.49 -31.80 -1.17
C PHE A 172 14.20 -30.36 -1.58
N GLY A 173 15.22 -29.49 -1.54
CA GLY A 173 15.11 -28.09 -1.94
C GLY A 173 14.61 -27.90 -3.37
N GLU A 174 15.13 -28.67 -4.34
CA GLU A 174 14.65 -28.61 -5.72
C GLU A 174 13.16 -28.96 -5.85
N ARG A 175 12.69 -29.97 -5.11
CA ARG A 175 11.28 -30.39 -5.12
C ARG A 175 10.39 -29.35 -4.44
N THR A 176 10.84 -28.78 -3.33
CA THR A 176 10.09 -27.78 -2.57
C THR A 176 10.00 -26.47 -3.33
N LEU A 177 11.08 -26.00 -3.98
CA LEU A 177 11.04 -24.83 -4.86
C LEU A 177 10.12 -25.05 -6.07
N LYS A 178 10.10 -26.26 -6.64
CA LYS A 178 9.19 -26.62 -7.73
C LYS A 178 7.72 -26.66 -7.28
N ALA A 179 7.46 -27.08 -6.04
CA ALA A 179 6.14 -27.06 -5.46
C ALA A 179 5.68 -25.62 -5.16
N PHE A 180 6.57 -24.78 -4.61
CA PHE A 180 6.33 -23.37 -4.37
C PHE A 180 5.94 -22.62 -5.65
N GLY A 181 6.62 -22.88 -6.77
CA GLY A 181 6.26 -22.30 -8.06
C GLY A 181 4.88 -22.71 -8.61
N ARG A 182 4.21 -23.69 -8.00
CA ARG A 182 2.83 -24.11 -8.32
C ARG A 182 1.82 -23.64 -7.27
N MET A 183 2.29 -23.08 -6.16
CA MET A 183 1.46 -22.60 -5.07
C MET A 183 1.23 -21.09 -5.21
N SER A 184 0.09 -20.64 -4.68
CA SER A 184 -0.28 -19.23 -4.60
C SER A 184 -0.74 -18.95 -3.17
N PHE A 185 -0.15 -17.94 -2.54
CA PHE A 185 -0.47 -17.53 -1.18
C PHE A 185 -1.30 -16.26 -1.22
N LYS A 186 -2.38 -16.22 -0.45
CA LYS A 186 -3.25 -15.03 -0.38
C LYS A 186 -2.57 -13.90 0.35
N ASP A 187 -1.92 -14.22 1.47
CA ASP A 187 -1.31 -13.25 2.37
C ASP A 187 0.09 -13.73 2.80
N ASP A 188 0.83 -12.88 3.52
CA ASP A 188 2.13 -13.26 4.05
C ASP A 188 1.95 -14.36 5.13
N ASP A 189 0.99 -14.23 6.05
CA ASP A 189 0.74 -15.25 7.09
C ASP A 189 0.62 -16.70 6.55
N GLU A 190 -0.07 -16.91 5.43
CA GLU A 190 -0.19 -18.24 4.78
C GLU A 190 1.14 -18.73 4.18
N PHE A 191 2.00 -17.82 3.72
CA PHE A 191 3.36 -18.15 3.29
C PHE A 191 4.26 -18.47 4.47
N GLU A 192 4.15 -17.72 5.57
CA GLU A 192 4.90 -17.98 6.80
C GLU A 192 4.54 -19.35 7.40
N ASP A 193 3.26 -19.74 7.44
CA ASP A 193 2.83 -21.09 7.84
C ASP A 193 3.47 -22.18 6.96
N PHE A 194 3.44 -22.00 5.63
CA PHE A 194 4.10 -22.92 4.70
C PHE A 194 5.61 -22.95 4.89
N PHE A 195 6.23 -21.81 5.19
CA PHE A 195 7.67 -21.71 5.41
C PHE A 195 8.07 -22.49 6.67
N GLU A 196 7.30 -22.38 7.75
CA GLU A 196 7.48 -23.16 8.99
C GLU A 196 7.29 -24.67 8.75
N GLU A 197 6.29 -25.07 7.95
CA GLU A 197 6.11 -26.47 7.55
C GLU A 197 7.33 -27.00 6.79
N VAL A 198 7.86 -26.22 5.83
CA VAL A 198 9.07 -26.58 5.09
C VAL A 198 10.30 -26.67 5.99
N GLU A 199 10.41 -25.80 7.00
CA GLU A 199 11.49 -25.84 7.98
C GLU A 199 11.44 -27.11 8.84
N SER A 200 10.25 -27.48 9.32
CA SER A 200 10.00 -28.72 10.05
C SER A 200 10.32 -29.96 9.19
N ASP A 201 9.82 -30.00 7.95
CA ASP A 201 10.08 -31.09 7.00
C ASP A 201 11.57 -31.20 6.68
N LEU A 202 12.28 -30.08 6.59
CA LEU A 202 13.72 -30.07 6.37
C LEU A 202 14.47 -30.68 7.55
N GLU A 203 14.08 -30.36 8.78
CA GLU A 203 14.67 -30.94 9.99
C GLU A 203 14.41 -32.45 10.06
N ALA A 204 13.19 -32.89 9.75
CA ALA A 204 12.83 -34.30 9.67
C ALA A 204 13.63 -35.05 8.58
N GLU A 205 13.76 -34.50 7.37
CA GLU A 205 14.57 -35.08 6.29
C GLU A 205 16.05 -35.16 6.66
N ASN A 206 16.59 -34.14 7.34
CA ASN A 206 17.97 -34.18 7.82
C ASN A 206 18.18 -35.27 8.88
N GLN A 207 17.23 -35.43 9.82
CA GLN A 207 17.27 -36.52 10.79
C GLN A 207 17.15 -37.90 10.12
N GLU A 208 16.25 -38.07 9.14
CA GLU A 208 16.15 -39.31 8.38
C GLU A 208 17.42 -39.63 7.60
N ARG A 209 18.07 -38.62 7.00
CA ARG A 209 19.36 -38.80 6.32
C ARG A 209 20.46 -39.21 7.28
N LEU A 210 20.49 -38.64 8.48
CA LEU A 210 21.43 -39.05 9.54
C LEU A 210 21.17 -40.49 9.97
N ASN A 211 19.91 -40.86 10.23
CA ASN A 211 19.51 -42.20 10.64
C ASN A 211 19.78 -43.25 9.55
N ARG A 212 19.43 -42.97 8.29
CA ARG A 212 19.74 -43.86 7.15
C ARG A 212 21.24 -43.93 6.87
N GLY A 213 21.98 -42.83 7.04
CA GLY A 213 23.43 -42.82 6.94
C GLY A 213 24.06 -43.74 7.98
N LEU A 214 23.58 -43.67 9.22
CA LEU A 214 24.00 -44.52 10.33
C LEU A 214 23.63 -45.99 10.11
N GLU A 215 22.41 -46.26 9.64
CA GLU A 215 21.93 -47.60 9.30
C GLU A 215 22.75 -48.22 8.16
N LYS A 216 23.08 -47.42 7.14
CA LYS A 216 23.89 -47.86 5.99
C LYS A 216 25.36 -48.08 6.33
N LEU A 217 25.88 -47.41 7.37
CA LEU A 217 27.20 -47.72 7.93
C LEU A 217 27.21 -49.06 8.68
N GLY A 218 26.03 -49.59 9.03
CA GLY A 218 25.86 -50.79 9.84
C GLY A 218 26.33 -50.56 11.28
N ALA A 219 25.72 -51.25 12.24
CA ALA A 219 26.38 -51.42 13.52
C ALA A 219 27.76 -52.05 13.25
N PRO A 220 28.87 -51.58 13.88
CA PRO A 220 30.17 -52.21 13.70
C PRO A 220 30.00 -53.71 13.93
N GLY A 221 30.29 -54.49 12.90
CA GLY A 221 30.09 -55.92 12.93
C GLY A 221 30.86 -56.51 14.10
N VAL A 222 30.14 -56.97 15.12
CA VAL A 222 30.67 -57.95 16.07
C VAL A 222 30.79 -59.26 15.29
N THR A 223 31.85 -59.36 14.50
CA THR A 223 32.33 -60.63 13.95
C THR A 223 33.60 -60.98 14.71
N GLY A 224 33.48 -61.90 15.65
CA GLY A 224 34.60 -62.45 16.40
C GLY A 224 34.09 -63.35 17.52
N GLY A 225 33.58 -64.52 17.16
CA GLY A 225 33.03 -65.47 18.13
C GLY A 225 34.05 -65.97 19.15
N ALA A 226 33.62 -66.07 20.41
CA ALA A 226 33.93 -67.18 21.32
C ALA A 226 33.13 -67.02 22.61
N SER A 227 32.68 -68.16 23.15
CA SER A 227 32.14 -68.38 24.49
C SER A 227 30.70 -67.97 24.78
N GLU A 228 29.79 -68.79 24.26
CA GLU A 228 28.80 -69.42 25.12
C GLU A 228 29.53 -70.19 26.25
N SER A 229 29.89 -69.48 27.35
CA SER A 229 30.25 -70.06 28.66
C SER A 229 30.83 -69.01 29.62
N ARG A 230 29.96 -68.21 30.24
CA ARG A 230 30.01 -67.95 31.70
C ARG A 230 28.91 -66.98 32.12
N ARG A 231 27.83 -67.57 32.66
CA ARG A 231 27.12 -66.96 33.77
C ARG A 231 28.14 -66.48 34.83
N LYS A 232 27.89 -65.28 35.37
CA LYS A 232 28.13 -64.85 36.76
C LYS A 232 29.45 -64.09 37.07
N LYS A 233 29.25 -62.90 37.68
CA LYS A 233 30.20 -62.03 38.43
C LYS A 233 31.24 -61.30 37.55
N ASN A 234 31.38 -59.98 37.56
CA ASN A 234 31.39 -59.03 38.68
C ASN A 234 30.88 -57.66 38.25
N ASP A 235 30.30 -56.93 39.20
CA ASP A 235 30.14 -55.47 39.17
C ASP A 235 31.51 -54.83 38.93
N GLU A 236 31.64 -54.03 37.87
CA GLU A 236 32.78 -53.12 37.70
C GLU A 236 32.46 -51.89 38.57
N GLU A 237 32.95 -51.94 39.81
CA GLU A 237 32.95 -50.81 40.74
C GLU A 237 33.62 -49.60 40.06
N VAL A 238 32.81 -48.56 39.84
CA VAL A 238 33.27 -47.23 39.46
C VAL A 238 34.33 -46.81 40.49
N MET A 239 35.57 -46.57 40.03
CA MET A 239 36.71 -46.20 40.88
C MET A 239 36.30 -45.19 41.96
N SER A 240 36.51 -45.54 43.23
CA SER A 240 36.14 -44.68 44.36
C SER A 240 36.96 -43.38 44.37
N ASP A 241 36.33 -42.29 44.81
CA ASP A 241 36.89 -40.92 44.83
C ASP A 241 38.27 -40.81 45.50
N ASP A 242 38.61 -41.76 46.39
CA ASP A 242 39.90 -41.79 47.09
C ASP A 242 41.07 -42.17 46.17
N GLU A 243 40.85 -42.99 45.13
CA GLU A 243 41.91 -43.34 44.16
C GLU A 243 42.18 -42.18 43.18
N VAL A 244 41.14 -41.41 42.83
CA VAL A 244 41.29 -40.20 41.99
C VAL A 244 42.09 -39.12 42.72
N LYS A 245 41.90 -39.01 44.04
CA LYS A 245 42.60 -38.01 44.86
C LYS A 245 44.09 -38.30 45.06
N ALA A 246 44.51 -39.57 44.95
CA ALA A 246 45.92 -39.96 45.00
C ALA A 246 46.68 -39.58 43.72
N LEU A 247 46.02 -39.62 42.55
CA LEU A 247 46.59 -39.23 41.26
C LEU A 247 46.77 -37.70 41.12
N ALA A 248 45.96 -36.91 41.81
CA ALA A 248 46.03 -35.44 41.78
C ALA A 248 47.16 -34.84 42.65
N LYS A 249 47.98 -35.66 43.32
CA LYS A 249 49.10 -35.22 44.16
C LYS A 249 50.48 -35.63 43.64
N LEU A 250 50.58 -36.06 42.37
CA LEU A 250 51.88 -36.25 41.71
C LEU A 250 52.43 -34.93 41.14
#